data_AF-A0A7C2MZH5-F1
#
_entry.id   AF-A0A7C2MZH5-F1
#
_cell.length_a   1.000
_cell.length_b   1.000
_cell.length_c   1.000
_cell.angle_alpha   90.00
_cell.angle_beta   90.00
_cell.angle_gamma   90.00
#
_symmetry.space_group_name_H-M   'P 1'
#
loop_
_entity.id
_entity.type
_entity.pdbx_description
1 polymer ?
#
loop_
_entity_poly.entity_id
_entity_poly.type
_entity_poly.pdbx_seq_one_letter_code
_entity_poly.pdbx_strand_id
1 'polypeptide(L)'
;MEDNIFKQKVKEIVDLFSSNEFELAIFKAEEFKNQLNENDEIEFINCLINVIKATSIINSNGDLKEAYQLLFYSYDKLKSFRPFYKGLKLENFINSIQESIAEIKSYL
;
A
#
# COMPACT_ATOMS: atom_id res chain seq x y z
N MET A 1 12.23 16.72 -11.88
CA MET A 1 11.47 16.13 -13.00
C MET A 1 11.06 14.69 -12.68
N GLU A 2 11.92 13.93 -11.98
CA GLU A 2 11.70 12.54 -11.52
C GLU A 2 10.55 12.37 -10.51
N ASP A 3 10.40 13.27 -9.53
CA ASP A 3 9.28 13.21 -8.55
C ASP A 3 7.89 13.19 -9.19
N ASN A 4 7.75 13.74 -10.41
CA ASN A 4 6.49 13.73 -11.13
C ASN A 4 6.16 12.33 -11.67
N ILE A 5 7.17 11.56 -12.10
CA ILE A 5 6.98 10.20 -12.63
C ILE A 5 6.60 9.24 -11.50
N PHE A 6 7.32 9.29 -10.38
CA PHE A 6 7.00 8.46 -9.21
C PHE A 6 5.56 8.67 -8.75
N LYS A 7 5.17 9.94 -8.57
CA LYS A 7 3.82 10.31 -8.16
C LYS A 7 2.75 9.87 -9.16
N GLN A 8 3.01 10.00 -10.46
CA GLN A 8 2.08 9.52 -11.51
C GLN A 8 1.91 8.01 -11.47
N LYS A 9 3.00 7.25 -11.28
CA LYS A 9 2.95 5.79 -11.19
C LYS A 9 2.23 5.30 -9.95
N VAL A 10 2.48 5.92 -8.80
CA VAL A 10 1.71 5.64 -7.58
C VAL A 10 0.22 5.95 -7.79
N LYS A 11 -0.11 7.07 -8.46
CA LYS A 11 -1.49 7.41 -8.77
C LYS A 11 -2.16 6.35 -9.66
N GLU A 12 -1.50 5.89 -10.72
CA GLU A 12 -2.00 4.82 -11.59
C GLU A 12 -2.35 3.56 -10.79
N ILE A 13 -1.48 3.14 -9.87
CA ILE A 13 -1.71 1.99 -8.99
C ILE A 13 -2.90 2.23 -8.05
N VAL A 14 -3.02 3.43 -7.48
CA VAL A 14 -4.11 3.78 -6.56
C VAL A 14 -5.45 3.87 -7.29
N ASP A 15 -5.49 4.36 -8.53
CA ASP A 15 -6.70 4.44 -9.35
C ASP A 15 -7.24 3.02 -9.66
N LEU A 16 -6.35 2.08 -9.97
CA LEU A 16 -6.68 0.65 -10.13
C LEU A 16 -7.17 0.02 -8.82
N PHE A 17 -6.46 0.29 -7.72
CA PHE A 17 -6.85 -0.18 -6.39
C PHE A 17 -8.24 0.31 -5.99
N SER A 18 -8.53 1.59 -6.22
CA SER A 18 -9.82 2.22 -5.92
C SER A 18 -10.96 1.67 -6.80
N SER A 19 -10.62 1.11 -7.95
CA SER A 19 -11.56 0.43 -8.85
C SER A 19 -11.75 -1.06 -8.52
N ASN A 20 -11.19 -1.54 -7.41
CA ASN A 20 -11.16 -2.95 -6.98
C ASN A 20 -10.44 -3.89 -7.96
N GLU A 21 -9.61 -3.36 -8.87
CA GLU A 21 -8.78 -4.16 -9.78
C GLU A 21 -7.49 -4.61 -9.08
N PHE A 22 -7.62 -5.38 -7.99
CA PHE A 22 -6.50 -5.69 -7.08
C PHE A 22 -5.34 -6.42 -7.75
N GLU A 23 -5.62 -7.42 -8.60
CA GLU A 23 -4.57 -8.16 -9.31
C GLU A 23 -3.80 -7.26 -10.27
N LEU A 24 -4.48 -6.38 -11.00
CA LEU A 24 -3.85 -5.45 -11.93
C LEU A 24 -3.06 -4.37 -11.19
N ALA A 25 -3.59 -3.86 -10.08
CA ALA A 25 -2.89 -2.90 -9.23
C ALA A 25 -1.58 -3.50 -8.66
N ILE A 26 -1.61 -4.75 -8.19
CA ILE A 26 -0.42 -5.47 -7.73
C ILE A 26 0.57 -5.66 -8.87
N PHE A 27 0.10 -6.12 -10.04
CA PHE A 27 0.95 -6.30 -11.21
C PHE A 27 1.66 -5.00 -11.60
N LYS A 28 0.93 -3.88 -11.68
CA LYS A 28 1.50 -2.57 -12.00
C LYS A 28 2.48 -2.07 -10.94
N ALA A 29 2.21 -2.32 -9.67
CA ALA A 29 3.11 -1.98 -8.59
C ALA A 29 4.41 -2.80 -8.65
N GLU A 30 4.35 -4.09 -8.96
CA GLU A 30 5.53 -4.95 -9.15
C GLU A 30 6.34 -4.53 -10.38
N GLU A 31 5.68 -4.23 -11.51
CA GLU A 31 6.34 -3.68 -12.71
C GLU A 31 7.10 -2.38 -12.38
N PHE A 32 6.45 -1.47 -11.66
CA PHE A 32 7.06 -0.21 -11.27
C PHE A 32 8.22 -0.43 -10.30
N LYS A 33 8.05 -1.32 -9.31
CA LYS A 33 9.09 -1.66 -8.34
C LYS A 33 10.39 -2.11 -9.00
N ASN A 34 10.31 -2.93 -10.04
CA ASN A 34 11.48 -3.43 -10.78
C ASN A 34 12.24 -2.34 -11.56
N GLN A 35 11.67 -1.14 -11.69
CA GLN A 35 12.30 0.02 -12.35
C GLN A 35 12.94 0.99 -11.34
N LEU A 36 12.70 0.79 -10.04
CA LEU A 36 13.23 1.64 -8.98
C LEU A 36 14.65 1.24 -8.60
N ASN A 37 15.46 2.23 -8.24
CA ASN A 37 16.84 2.03 -7.78
C ASN A 37 17.02 2.43 -6.32
N GLU A 38 16.11 3.24 -5.76
CA GLU A 38 16.19 3.72 -4.38
C GLU A 38 15.46 2.75 -3.44
N ASN A 39 16.15 2.32 -2.39
CA ASN A 39 15.61 1.32 -1.45
C ASN A 39 14.35 1.81 -0.72
N ASP A 40 14.24 3.11 -0.46
CA ASP A 40 13.09 3.72 0.20
C ASP A 40 11.87 3.78 -0.73
N GLU A 41 12.06 4.03 -2.03
CA GLU A 41 11.02 3.91 -3.05
C GLU A 41 10.52 2.46 -3.17
N ILE A 42 11.44 1.50 -3.22
CA ILE A 42 11.11 0.06 -3.28
C ILE A 42 10.32 -0.34 -2.04
N GLU A 43 10.75 0.08 -0.84
CA GLU A 43 10.05 -0.22 0.42
C GLU A 43 8.67 0.42 0.45
N PHE A 44 8.52 1.66 -0.03
CA PHE A 44 7.23 2.32 -0.15
C PHE A 44 6.27 1.54 -1.05
N ILE A 45 6.73 1.10 -2.22
CA ILE A 45 5.91 0.30 -3.15
C ILE A 45 5.59 -1.09 -2.58
N ASN A 46 6.52 -1.74 -1.87
CA ASN A 46 6.22 -2.98 -1.14
C ASN A 46 5.11 -2.78 -0.10
N CYS A 47 5.13 -1.66 0.63
CA CYS A 47 4.06 -1.33 1.58
C CYS A 47 2.71 -1.18 0.87
N LEU A 48 2.68 -0.50 -0.28
CA LEU A 48 1.47 -0.34 -1.08
C LEU A 48 0.94 -1.69 -1.60
N ILE A 49 1.81 -2.56 -2.11
CA ILE A 49 1.45 -3.91 -2.55
C ILE A 49 0.83 -4.71 -1.41
N ASN A 50 1.43 -4.68 -0.22
CA ASN A 50 0.93 -5.38 0.95
C ASN A 50 -0.47 -4.88 1.36
N VAL A 51 -0.72 -3.57 1.30
CA VAL A 51 -2.04 -3.00 1.58
C VAL A 51 -3.08 -3.45 0.55
N ILE A 52 -2.73 -3.47 -0.73
CA ILE A 52 -3.63 -3.96 -1.79
C ILE A 52 -3.94 -5.45 -1.59
N LYS A 53 -2.93 -6.27 -1.32
CA LYS A 53 -3.09 -7.71 -1.02
C LYS A 53 -4.00 -7.94 0.19
N ALA A 54 -3.73 -7.25 1.29
CA ALA A 54 -4.55 -7.35 2.49
C ALA A 54 -6.01 -6.97 2.23
N THR A 55 -6.25 -5.90 1.47
CA THR A 55 -7.61 -5.46 1.11
C THR A 55 -8.32 -6.50 0.24
N SER A 56 -7.62 -7.11 -0.72
CA SER A 56 -8.16 -8.22 -1.52
C SER A 56 -8.55 -9.43 -0.66
N ILE A 57 -7.70 -9.80 0.31
CA ILE A 57 -7.98 -10.88 1.27
C ILE A 57 -9.23 -10.56 2.10
N ILE A 58 -9.33 -9.33 2.64
CA ILE A 58 -10.48 -8.91 3.44
C ILE A 58 -11.77 -8.96 2.61
N ASN A 59 -11.75 -8.40 1.40
CA ASN A 59 -12.93 -8.36 0.52
C ASN A 59 -13.40 -9.74 0.05
N SER A 60 -12.48 -10.72 -0.01
CA SER A 60 -12.79 -12.10 -0.38
C SER A 60 -13.12 -13.00 0.81
N ASN A 61 -13.17 -12.46 2.04
CA ASN A 61 -13.29 -13.23 3.29
C ASN A 61 -12.21 -14.31 3.44
N GLY A 62 -10.98 -14.00 3.01
CA GLY A 62 -9.82 -14.87 3.13
C GLY A 62 -9.21 -14.91 4.54
N ASP A 63 -7.93 -15.26 4.62
CA ASP A 63 -7.22 -15.34 5.91
C ASP A 63 -6.99 -13.95 6.53
N LEU A 64 -7.86 -13.57 7.46
CA LEU A 64 -7.77 -12.30 8.18
C LEU A 64 -6.47 -12.15 8.98
N LYS A 65 -5.82 -13.25 9.39
CA LYS A 65 -4.53 -13.20 10.08
C LYS A 65 -3.42 -12.79 9.12
N GLU A 66 -3.45 -13.29 7.89
CA GLU A 66 -2.52 -12.88 6.82
C GLU A 66 -2.72 -11.39 6.49
N ALA A 67 -3.97 -10.97 6.28
CA ALA A 67 -4.30 -9.56 6.02
C ALA A 67 -3.82 -8.64 7.14
N TYR A 68 -4.03 -9.03 8.40
CA TYR A 68 -3.54 -8.30 9.57
C TYR A 68 -2.02 -8.14 9.56
N GLN A 69 -1.28 -9.21 9.29
CA GLN A 69 0.18 -9.19 9.26
C GLN A 69 0.71 -8.25 8.17
N LEU A 70 0.12 -8.30 6.98
CA LEU A 70 0.47 -7.42 5.87
C LEU A 70 0.22 -5.95 6.21
N LEU A 71 -0.96 -5.61 6.73
CA LEU A 71 -1.28 -4.24 7.13
C LEU A 71 -0.40 -3.76 8.27
N PHE A 72 -0.15 -4.57 9.29
CA PHE A 72 0.68 -4.21 10.43
C PHE A 72 2.13 -3.91 10.01
N TYR A 73 2.71 -4.77 9.16
CA TYR A 73 4.04 -4.54 8.60
C TYR A 73 4.09 -3.21 7.83
N SER A 74 3.15 -2.99 6.91
CA SER A 74 3.09 -1.74 6.12
C SER A 74 2.89 -0.51 6.98
N TYR A 75 2.02 -0.59 8.00
CA TYR A 75 1.78 0.51 8.94
C TYR A 75 3.04 0.92 9.69
N ASP A 76 3.80 -0.04 10.21
CA ASP A 76 5.04 0.21 10.95
C ASP A 76 6.08 0.91 10.06
N LYS A 77 6.24 0.44 8.82
CA LYS A 77 7.15 1.02 7.84
C LYS A 77 6.71 2.39 7.37
N LEU A 78 5.44 2.59 7.00
CA LEU A 78 4.94 3.85 6.45
C LEU A 78 5.04 5.02 7.45
N LYS A 79 5.15 4.76 8.76
CA LYS A 79 5.39 5.80 9.77
C LYS A 79 6.68 6.57 9.55
N SER A 80 7.75 5.94 9.04
CA SER A 80 9.04 6.61 8.80
C SER A 80 8.98 7.60 7.63
N PHE A 81 7.95 7.50 6.77
CA PHE A 81 7.74 8.35 5.60
C PHE A 81 6.79 9.53 5.88
N ARG A 82 6.33 9.73 7.12
CA ARG A 82 5.37 10.78 7.47
C ARG A 82 6.00 12.18 7.51
N PRO A 83 5.23 13.25 7.20
CA PRO A 83 3.84 13.23 6.73
C PRO A 83 3.73 13.14 5.19
N PHE A 84 4.84 13.31 4.49
CA PHE A 84 4.92 13.36 3.03
C PHE A 84 6.04 12.48 2.50
N TYR A 85 5.77 11.83 1.36
CA TYR A 85 6.80 11.12 0.61
C TYR A 85 6.70 11.45 -0.87
N LYS A 86 7.78 11.99 -1.46
CA LYS A 86 7.84 12.43 -2.87
C LYS A 86 6.59 13.19 -3.34
N GLY A 87 6.11 14.11 -2.50
CA GLY A 87 4.93 14.96 -2.78
C GLY A 87 3.56 14.29 -2.63
N LEU A 88 3.50 13.08 -2.04
CA LEU A 88 2.28 12.38 -1.62
C LEU A 88 2.00 12.69 -0.14
N LYS A 89 0.75 13.00 0.19
CA LYS A 89 0.28 13.11 1.58
C LYS A 89 -0.10 11.73 2.08
N LEU A 90 0.57 11.24 3.12
CA LEU A 90 0.36 9.87 3.61
C LEU A 90 -0.57 9.79 4.83
N GLU A 91 -0.89 10.91 5.47
CA GLU A 91 -1.63 10.94 6.73
C GLU A 91 -2.96 10.15 6.67
N ASN A 92 -3.83 10.48 5.71
CA ASN A 92 -5.11 9.78 5.55
C ASN A 92 -4.92 8.30 5.22
N PHE A 93 -3.96 7.97 4.36
CA PHE A 93 -3.68 6.59 3.98
C PHE A 93 -3.24 5.75 5.19
N ILE A 94 -2.32 6.27 6.00
CA ILE A 94 -1.83 5.53 7.16
C ILE A 94 -2.91 5.45 8.26
N ASN A 95 -3.76 6.47 8.39
CA ASN A 95 -4.91 6.42 9.29
C ASN A 95 -5.90 5.33 8.87
N SER A 96 -6.22 5.20 7.58
CA SER A 96 -7.08 4.11 7.08
C SER A 96 -6.47 2.74 7.35
N ILE A 97 -5.16 2.56 7.16
CA ILE A 97 -4.49 1.30 7.52
C ILE A 97 -4.64 1.02 9.02
N GLN A 98 -4.46 2.03 9.88
CA GLN A 98 -4.60 1.89 11.32
C GLN A 98 -6.02 1.48 11.74
N GLU A 99 -7.03 2.07 11.12
CA GLU A 99 -8.44 1.72 11.32
C GLU A 99 -8.71 0.28 10.92
N SER A 100 -8.27 -0.15 9.72
CA SER A 100 -8.40 -1.53 9.27
C SER A 100 -7.70 -2.54 10.18
N ILE A 101 -6.51 -2.21 10.69
CA ILE A 101 -5.79 -3.07 11.67
C ILE A 101 -6.63 -3.23 12.94
N ALA A 102 -7.19 -2.14 13.46
CA ALA A 102 -8.00 -2.16 14.68
C ALA A 102 -9.29 -2.98 14.49
N GLU A 103 -9.93 -2.83 13.33
CA GLU A 103 -11.11 -3.59 12.94
C GLU A 103 -10.80 -5.09 12.84
N ILE A 104 -9.80 -5.49 12.06
CA ILE A 104 -9.43 -6.90 11.87
C ILE A 104 -9.06 -7.56 13.20
N LYS A 105 -8.33 -6.84 14.07
CA LYS A 105 -7.94 -7.34 15.38
C LYS A 105 -9.14 -7.74 16.26
N SER A 106 -10.32 -7.15 16.06
CA SER A 106 -11.52 -7.51 16.81
C SER A 106 -12.09 -8.89 16.44
N TYR A 107 -11.66 -9.44 15.30
CA TYR A 107 -12.08 -10.75 14.78
C TYR A 107 -11.03 -11.86 14.99
N LEU A 108 -9.84 -11.53 15.51
CA LEU A 108 -8.73 -12.47 15.77
C LEU A 108 -8.63 -12.83 17.25
#